data_AF-D6E819-F1
#
_entry.id   AF-D6E819-F1
#
_cell.length_a   1.000
_cell.length_b   1.000
_cell.length_c   1.000
_cell.angle_alpha   90.00
_cell.angle_beta   90.00
_cell.angle_gamma   90.00
#
_symmetry.space_group_name_H-M   'P 1'
#
loop_
_entity.id
_entity.type
_entity.pdbx_description
1 polymer ?
#
loop_
_entity_poly.entity_id
_entity_poly.type
_entity_poly.pdbx_seq_one_letter_code
_entity_poly.pdbx_strand_id
1 'polypeptide(L)' 'MDFGQLYHFLFETFEGIGCLIAIGLVISIIACIIMERRTRKRFVSREADEDDWSFFDDDDDEEKGK' A
#
# COMPACT_ATOMS: atom_id res chain seq x y z
N MET A 1 18.42 29.55 4.38
CA MET A 1 18.67 28.34 5.19
C MET A 1 20.01 27.79 4.76
N ASP A 2 20.85 27.40 5.71
CA ASP A 2 22.14 26.80 5.41
C ASP A 2 21.92 25.36 4.91
N PHE A 3 22.01 25.18 3.60
CA PHE A 3 21.76 23.88 2.94
C PHE A 3 22.76 22.81 3.38
N GLY A 4 23.95 23.19 3.85
CA GLY A 4 24.95 22.25 4.37
C GLY A 4 24.49 21.62 5.67
N GLN A 5 23.98 22.43 6.60
CA GLN A 5 23.47 21.94 7.88
C GLN A 5 22.24 21.04 7.70
N LEU A 6 21.37 21.36 6.74
CA LEU A 6 20.22 20.50 6.40
C LEU A 6 20.66 19.15 5.84
N TYR A 7 21.68 19.11 4.98
CA TYR A 7 22.19 17.85 4.42
C TYR A 7 22.82 16.96 5.48
N HIS A 8 23.69 17.51 6.33
CA HIS A 8 24.30 16.76 7.44
C HIS A 8 23.23 16.21 8.40
N PHE A 9 22.22 17.02 8.73
CA PHE A 9 21.10 16.54 9.53
C PHE A 9 20.33 15.40 8.85
N LEU A 10 19.99 15.55 7.56
CA LEU A 10 19.12 14.60 6.86
C LEU A 10 19.80 13.25 6.55
N PHE A 11 21.12 13.24 6.32
CA PHE A 11 21.86 12.05 5.86
C PHE A 11 22.86 11.49 6.87
N GLU A 12 23.31 12.26 7.86
CA GLU A 12 24.31 11.82 8.84
C GLU A 12 23.71 11.52 10.23
N THR A 13 22.45 11.90 10.47
CA THR A 13 21.75 11.60 11.73
C THR A 13 20.68 10.53 11.54
N PHE A 14 20.53 9.65 12.53
CA PHE A 14 19.47 8.63 12.55
C PHE A 14 18.07 9.26 12.51
N GLU A 15 17.88 10.42 13.14
CA GLU A 15 16.61 11.15 13.13
C GLU A 15 16.26 11.65 11.71
N GLY A 16 17.23 12.22 11.00
CA GLY A 16 17.05 12.68 9.62
C GLY A 16 16.70 11.55 8.65
N ILE A 17 17.38 10.41 8.78
CA ILE A 17 17.10 9.20 7.99
C ILE A 17 15.70 8.67 8.33
N GLY A 18 15.30 8.67 9.61
CA GLY A 18 13.96 8.29 10.05
C GLY A 18 12.86 9.16 9.41
N CYS A 19 13.07 10.47 9.36
CA CYS A 19 12.15 11.39 8.67
C CYS A 19 12.08 11.12 7.16
N LEU A 20 13.20 10.83 6.49
CA LEU A 20 13.22 10.49 5.07
C LEU A 20 12.38 9.23 4.77
N ILE A 21 12.56 8.18 5.56
CA ILE A 21 11.82 6.92 5.41
C ILE A 21 10.33 7.14 5.67
N ALA A 22 9.98 7.89 6.72
CA ALA A 22 8.59 8.22 7.04
C ALA A 22 7.91 8.98 5.88
N ILE A 23 8.58 9.98 5.31
CA ILE A 23 8.07 10.72 4.15
C ILE A 23 7.90 9.78 2.95
N GLY A 24 8.88 8.90 2.68
CA GLY A 24 8.80 7.91 1.61
C GLY A 24 7.61 6.97 1.76
N LEU A 25 7.35 6.49 2.98
CA LEU A 25 6.19 5.64 3.30
C LEU A 25 4.87 6.39 3.16
N VAL A 26 4.79 7.63 3.63
CA VAL A 26 3.57 8.43 3.49
C VAL A 26 3.25 8.67 2.01
N ILE A 27 4.25 8.99 1.19
CA ILE A 27 4.08 9.18 -0.25
C ILE A 27 3.64 7.88 -0.93
N SER A 28 4.22 6.73 -0.56
CA SER A 28 3.82 5.45 -1.14
C SER A 28 2.38 5.08 -0.80
N ILE A 29 1.93 5.32 0.44
CA ILE A 29 0.53 5.13 0.85
C ILE A 29 -0.40 6.05 0.06
N ILE A 30 -0.05 7.33 -0.09
CA ILE A 30 -0.85 8.28 -0.88
C ILE A 30 -0.94 7.81 -2.34
N ALA A 31 0.17 7.33 -2.92
CA ALA A 31 0.18 6.79 -4.28
C ALA A 31 -0.72 5.55 -4.40
N CYS A 32 -0.69 4.63 -3.43
CA CYS A 32 -1.59 3.48 -3.36
C CYS A 32 -3.06 3.92 -3.33
N ILE A 33 -3.43 4.87 -2.47
CA ILE A 33 -4.80 5.38 -2.37
C ILE A 33 -5.25 6.01 -3.70
N ILE A 34 -4.38 6.78 -4.36
CA ILE A 34 -4.70 7.39 -5.66
C ILE A 34 -4.91 6.32 -6.72
N MET A 35 -4.02 5.32 -6.78
CA MET A 35 -4.17 4.20 -7.72
C MET A 35 -5.46 3.44 -7.47
N GLU A 36 -5.78 3.12 -6.22
CA GLU A 36 -7.01 2.43 -5.81
C GLU A 36 -8.27 3.24 -6.17
N ARG A 37 -8.27 4.55 -5.90
CA ARG A 37 -9.39 5.42 -6.28
C ARG A 37 -9.50 5.59 -7.79
N ARG A 38 -8.39 5.54 -8.52
CA ARG A 38 -8.38 5.65 -9.98
C ARG A 38 -8.83 4.36 -10.65
N THR A 39 -8.47 3.19 -10.12
CA THR A 39 -8.93 1.90 -10.63
C THR A 39 -10.43 1.71 -10.38
N ARG A 40 -10.96 2.08 -9.20
CA ARG A 40 -12.41 2.06 -8.93
C ARG A 40 -13.26 2.95 -9.85
N LYS A 41 -12.66 3.99 -10.45
CA LYS A 41 -13.35 4.86 -11.43
C LYS A 41 -13.28 4.32 -12.86
N ARG A 42 -12.26 3.51 -13.17
CA ARG A 42 -12.02 3.00 -14.53
C ARG A 42 -12.65 1.64 -14.76
N PHE A 43 -12.73 0.84 -13.71
CA PHE A 43 -13.42 -0.44 -13.70
C PHE A 43 -14.67 -0.27 -12.84
N VAL A 44 -15.84 -0.28 -13.47
CA VAL A 44 -17.10 -0.58 -12.77
C VAL A 44 -16.89 -1.96 -12.14
N SER A 45 -17.05 -2.05 -10.82
CA SER A 45 -17.11 -3.33 -10.13
C SER A 45 -18.18 -4.17 -10.81
N ARG A 46 -17.77 -5.18 -11.58
CA ARG A 46 -18.65 -6.31 -11.83
C ARG A 46 -18.89 -6.96 -10.47
N GLU A 47 -20.11 -7.42 -10.22
CA GLU A 47 -20.42 -8.22 -9.04
C GLU A 47 -19.40 -9.37 -9.01
N ALA A 48 -18.84 -9.68 -7.83
CA ALA A 48 -17.94 -10.81 -7.69
C ALA A 48 -18.71 -12.05 -8.15
N ASP A 49 -18.24 -12.66 -9.24
CA ASP A 49 -18.82 -13.87 -9.80
C ASP A 49 -18.22 -15.08 -9.06
N GLU A 50 -18.89 -16.22 -9.11
CA GLU A 50 -18.52 -17.45 -8.37
C GLU A 50 -17.12 -17.99 -8.73
N ASP A 51 -16.48 -17.47 -9.79
CA ASP A 51 -15.16 -17.84 -10.29
C ASP A 51 -14.01 -16.90 -9.84
N ASP A 52 -14.28 -15.85 -9.04
CA ASP A 52 -13.23 -14.92 -8.58
C ASP A 52 -12.41 -15.55 -7.42
N TRP A 53 -11.16 -15.92 -7.73
CA TRP A 53 -10.18 -16.47 -6.80
C TRP A 53 -10.11 -15.68 -5.49
N SER A 54 -10.55 -16.29 -4.39
CA SER A 54 -10.48 -15.69 -3.05
C SER A 54 -9.53 -16.49 -2.16
N PHE A 55 -8.66 -15.77 -1.44
CA PHE A 55 -7.62 -16.35 -0.58
C PHE A 55 -8.17 -17.07 0.68
N PHE A 56 -9.47 -16.93 0.96
CA PHE A 56 -10.12 -17.42 2.18
C PHE A 56 -11.23 -18.47 1.92
N ASP A 57 -11.54 -18.80 0.66
CA ASP A 57 -12.62 -19.77 0.31
C ASP A 57 -12.06 -21.16 -0.08
N ASP A 58 -10.75 -21.29 -0.28
CA ASP A 58 -10.07 -22.59 -0.47
C ASP A 58 -9.90 -23.38 0.85
N ASP A 59 -10.47 -22.89 1.96
CA ASP A 59 -10.36 -23.49 3.31
C ASP A 59 -11.72 -23.95 3.89
N ASP A 60 -12.83 -23.88 3.12
CA ASP A 60 -14.19 -24.24 3.59
C ASP A 60 -14.88 -25.33 2.75
N ASP A 61 -14.12 -26.07 1.92
CA ASP A 61 -14.64 -27.16 1.07
C ASP A 61 -14.18 -28.57 1.51
N GLU A 62 -14.09 -28.79 2.83
CA GLU A 62 -13.77 -30.10 3.42
C GLU A 62 -14.85 -30.64 4.38
N GLU A 63 -16.15 -30.38 4.17
CA GLU A 63 -17.17 -31.12 4.94
C GLU A 63 -18.57 -31.23 4.33
N LYS A 64 -18.77 -31.83 3.13
CA LYS A 64 -20.03 -32.56 2.83
C LYS A 64 -19.85 -33.78 1.91
N GLY A 65 -19.27 -34.84 2.49
CA GLY A 65 -19.38 -36.20 1.97
C GLY A 65 -20.24 -37.09 2.86
N LYS A 66 -21.55 -37.14 2.61
CA LYS A 66 -22.45 -38.26 2.95
C LYS A 66 -23.64 -38.32 2.02
#